data_AF-A0A530EHQ7-F1
#
_entry.id   AF-A0A530EHQ7-F1
#
_cell.length_a   1.000
_cell.length_b   1.000
_cell.length_c   1.000
_cell.angle_alpha   90.00
_cell.angle_beta   90.00
_cell.angle_gamma   90.00
#
_symmetry.space_group_name_H-M   'P 1'
#
loop_
_entity.id
_entity.type
_entity.pdbx_description
1 polymer ?
#
loop_
_entity_poly.entity_id
_entity_poly.type
_entity_poly.pdbx_seq_one_letter_code
_entity_poly.pdbx_strand_id
1 'polypeptide(L)' 'MNPNYRNLALWAIIAVLLIALFNLFQTPQTRGASSEVAYSQFLQDVAAGRVKTVTIAGARISGTYT' A
#
# COMPACT_ATOMS: atom_id res chain seq x y z
N MET A 1 45.06 12.56 -6.48
CA MET A 1 44.08 11.61 -5.90
C MET A 1 43.28 12.38 -4.89
N ASN A 2 42.11 12.88 -5.28
CA ASN A 2 41.39 13.87 -4.49
C ASN A 2 40.53 13.13 -3.45
N PRO A 3 40.71 13.39 -2.15
CA PRO A 3 39.98 12.71 -1.06
C PRO A 3 38.44 12.85 -1.18
N ASN A 4 37.97 13.79 -2.00
CA ASN A 4 36.57 13.99 -2.34
C ASN A 4 35.92 12.79 -3.05
N TYR A 5 36.68 11.98 -3.80
CA TYR A 5 36.12 10.77 -4.44
C TYR A 5 35.71 9.70 -3.42
N ARG A 6 36.44 9.59 -2.30
CA ARG A 6 36.11 8.63 -1.24
C ARG A 6 34.84 9.05 -0.49
N ASN A 7 34.66 10.35 -0.29
CA ASN A 7 33.46 10.91 0.33
C ASN A 7 32.25 10.83 -0.61
N LEU A 8 32.46 11.03 -1.91
CA LEU A 8 31.42 10.89 -2.93
C LEU A 8 30.92 9.45 -3.04
N ALA A 9 31.82 8.47 -2.98
CA ALA A 9 31.46 7.05 -2.99
C ALA A 9 30.61 6.66 -1.77
N LEU A 10 30.98 7.15 -0.57
CA LEU A 10 30.19 6.94 0.65
C LEU A 10 28.80 7.57 0.52
N TRP A 11 28.73 8.80 0.01
CA TRP A 11 27.47 9.51 -0.21
C TRP A 11 26.56 8.79 -1.22
N ALA A 12 27.13 8.24 -2.29
CA ALA A 12 26.39 7.46 -3.29
C ALA A 12 25.76 6.21 -2.67
N ILE A 13 26.48 5.50 -1.79
CA ILE A 13 25.95 4.34 -1.07
C ILE A 13 24.77 4.75 -0.19
N ILE A 14 24.90 5.85 0.56
CA ILE A 14 23.83 6.37 1.41
C ILE A 14 22.59 6.74 0.57
N ALA A 15 22.79 7.42 -0.56
CA ALA A 15 21.69 7.80 -1.45
C ALA A 15 20.95 6.58 -2.02
N VAL A 16 21.69 5.56 -2.47
CA VAL A 16 21.10 4.30 -2.96
C VAL A 16 20.32 3.59 -1.85
N LEU A 17 20.86 3.55 -0.63
CA LEU A 17 20.22 2.91 0.51
C LEU A 17 18.92 3.63 0.91
N LEU A 18 18.90 4.96 0.86
CA LEU A 18 17.69 5.76 1.07
C LEU A 18 16.64 5.50 -0.03
N ILE A 19 17.03 5.42 -1.30
CA ILE A 19 16.11 5.11 -2.41
C ILE A 19 15.51 3.71 -2.26
N ALA A 20 16.32 2.73 -1.86
CA ALA A 20 15.86 1.36 -1.63
C ALA A 20 14.85 1.28 -0.46
N LEU A 21 15.14 1.97 0.65
CA LEU A 21 14.22 2.05 1.79
C LEU A 21 12.93 2.81 1.44
N PHE A 22 13.03 3.91 0.71
CA PHE A 22 11.86 4.63 0.20
C PHE A 22 11.03 3.73 -0.72
N ASN A 23 11.63 2.93 -1.61
CA ASN A 23 10.88 1.98 -2.45
C ASN A 23 10.19 0.90 -1.61
N LEU A 24 10.86 0.39 -0.58
CA LEU A 24 10.30 -0.64 0.31
C LEU A 24 9.07 -0.12 1.07
N PHE A 25 9.16 1.08 1.65
CA PHE A 25 8.06 1.72 2.38
C PHE A 25 7.00 2.37 1.48
N GLN A 26 7.34 2.71 0.24
CA GLN A 26 6.40 3.12 -0.80
C GLN A 26 5.80 1.95 -1.56
N THR A 27 6.06 0.68 -1.18
CA THR A 27 5.20 -0.42 -1.62
C THR A 27 3.78 0.09 -1.38
N PRO A 28 2.99 0.37 -2.43
CA PRO A 28 1.64 0.81 -2.23
C PRO A 28 1.04 -0.42 -1.60
N GLN A 29 0.88 -0.40 -0.28
CA GLN A 29 -0.04 -1.27 0.40
C GLN A 29 -1.28 -1.08 -0.44
N THR A 30 -1.63 -2.08 -1.25
CA THR A 30 -2.67 -2.00 -2.28
C THR A 30 -3.97 -1.85 -1.52
N ARG A 31 -4.19 -0.65 -0.98
CA ARG A 31 -5.44 -0.06 -0.59
C ARG A 31 -6.07 0.29 -1.92
N GLY A 32 -6.36 -0.74 -2.71
CA GLY A 32 -7.22 -0.61 -3.87
C GLY A 32 -8.44 0.12 -3.34
N ALA A 33 -8.70 1.30 -3.93
CA ALA A 33 -9.67 2.30 -3.51
C ALA A 33 -10.70 1.73 -2.52
N SER A 34 -10.35 1.73 -1.23
CA SER A 34 -11.25 1.22 -0.20
C SER A 34 -12.24 2.33 0.02
N SER A 35 -13.25 2.41 -0.84
CA SER A 35 -14.41 3.25 -0.59
C SER A 35 -15.00 2.76 0.73
N GLU A 36 -14.98 3.63 1.74
CA GLU A 36 -15.64 3.32 3.00
C GLU A 36 -17.14 3.43 2.74
N VAL A 37 -17.84 2.29 2.82
CA VAL A 37 -19.26 2.17 2.52
C VAL A 37 -19.99 1.91 3.83
N ALA A 38 -21.12 2.59 4.04
CA ALA A 38 -21.97 2.33 5.20
C ALA A 38 -22.41 0.86 5.24
N TYR A 39 -22.50 0.28 6.44
CA TYR A 39 -22.86 -1.13 6.63
C TYR A 39 -24.20 -1.49 5.97
N SER A 40 -25.20 -0.60 6.06
CA SER A 40 -26.51 -0.79 5.42
C SER A 40 -26.40 -0.84 3.89
N GLN A 41 -25.58 0.02 3.30
CA GLN A 41 -25.33 0.03 1.86
C GLN A 41 -24.57 -1.23 1.42
N PHE A 42 -23.57 -1.66 2.20
CA PHE A 42 -22.88 -2.93 1.97
C PHE A 42 -23.86 -4.12 1.98
N LEU A 43 -24.78 -4.19 2.94
CA LEU A 43 -25.80 -5.26 2.97
C LEU A 43 -26.71 -5.23 1.73
N GLN A 44 -27.09 -4.05 1.25
CA GLN A 44 -27.86 -3.91 0.01
C GLN A 44 -27.05 -4.38 -1.20
N ASP A 45 -25.76 -4.07 -1.26
CA ASP A 45 -24.87 -4.48 -2.34
C ASP A 45 -24.62 -6.00 -2.34
N VAL A 46 -24.53 -6.61 -1.15
CA VAL A 46 -24.48 -8.07 -0.97
C VAL A 46 -25.78 -8.71 -1.44
N ALA A 47 -26.93 -8.18 -1.02
CA ALA A 47 -28.24 -8.67 -1.44
C ALA A 47 -28.47 -8.51 -2.96
N ALA A 48 -27.93 -7.46 -3.56
CA ALA A 48 -27.95 -7.20 -5.00
C ALA A 48 -26.91 -8.01 -5.80
N GLY A 49 -26.09 -8.84 -5.14
CA GLY A 49 -25.05 -9.66 -5.81
C GLY A 49 -23.87 -8.85 -6.38
N ARG A 50 -23.71 -7.58 -5.96
CA ARG A 50 -22.64 -6.68 -6.43
C ARG A 50 -21.29 -6.93 -5.73
N VAL A 51 -21.26 -7.79 -4.72
CA VAL A 51 -20.06 -8.10 -3.93
C VAL A 51 -19.50 -9.45 -4.36
N LYS A 52 -18.26 -9.44 -4.88
CA LYS A 52 -17.57 -10.65 -5.37
C LYS A 52 -16.90 -11.43 -4.24
N THR A 53 -16.24 -10.71 -3.34
CA THR A 53 -15.41 -11.32 -2.29
C THR A 53 -15.44 -10.47 -1.03
N VAL A 54 -15.51 -11.11 0.13
CA VAL A 54 -15.48 -10.46 1.45
C VAL A 54 -14.43 -11.14 2.32
N THR A 55 -13.64 -10.34 3.03
CA THR A 55 -12.66 -10.75 4.02
C THR A 55 -12.97 -10.03 5.33
N ILE A 56 -13.13 -10.80 6.40
CA ILE A 56 -13.45 -10.30 7.74
C ILE A 56 -12.22 -10.51 8.62
N ALA A 57 -11.58 -9.42 9.03
CA ALA A 57 -10.41 -9.42 9.91
C ALA A 57 -10.77 -8.70 11.22
N GLY A 58 -11.29 -9.44 12.18
CA GLY A 58 -11.76 -8.89 13.47
C GLY A 58 -12.91 -7.90 13.27
N ALA A 59 -12.68 -6.63 13.65
CA ALA A 59 -13.65 -5.55 13.46
C ALA A 59 -13.59 -4.87 12.09
N ARG A 60 -12.68 -5.32 11.20
CA ARG A 60 -12.51 -4.74 9.86
C ARG A 60 -13.08 -5.68 8.81
N ILE A 61 -13.98 -5.16 7.98
CA ILE A 61 -14.53 -5.87 6.82
C ILE A 61 -13.96 -5.19 5.58
N SER A 62 -13.37 -5.98 4.69
CA SER A 62 -12.88 -5.52 3.39
C SER A 62 -13.37 -6.47 2.30
N GLY A 63 -13.73 -5.95 1.13
CA GLY A 63 -14.20 -6.78 0.03
C GLY A 63 -13.98 -6.12 -1.31
N THR A 64 -14.18 -6.90 -2.38
CA THR A 64 -14.11 -6.41 -3.75
C THR A 64 -15.49 -6.48 -4.37
N TYR A 65 -15.92 -5.38 -4.98
CA TYR A 65 -17.11 -5.37 -5.84
C TYR A 65 -16.82 -6.12 -7.14
N THR A 66 -17.88 -6.65 -7.75
CA THR A 66 -17.84 -7.30 -9.07
C THR A 66 -17.97 -6.27 -10.18
#